data_AF-A0A259H546-F1
#
_entry.id   AF-A0A259H546-F1
#
_cell.length_a   1.000
_cell.length_b   1.000
_cell.length_c   1.000
_cell.angle_alpha   90.00
_cell.angle_beta   90.00
_cell.angle_gamma   90.00
#
_symmetry.space_group_name_H-M   'P 1'
#
loop_
_entity.id
_entity.type
_entity.pdbx_description
1 polymer ?
#
loop_
_entity_poly.entity_id
_entity_poly.type
_entity_poly.pdbx_seq_one_letter_code
_entity_poly.pdbx_strand_id
1 'polypeptide(L)'
;ELEFGSYDGLQSGLGGQLIHLPRLNGDWLVYLREGSRVLTRPKFVSGDPDHEVPQHRLGRAMAQPFVQAQEDLQSLVGEIAHDPTTAEASQTVQVVMKLALSLNGLPPQTFEIFSKLVHAGALAPLLLYRCEEQHLSTILELFEGLCSSWVLLPYGAWDAAFQAQGHYLVSRLDDPQWALTRLTERQNEIAARAPQLAPLICRDFSPATWEDVRSHFTDHTSEGISTDAGGFNPFRPAFHDLLPKENFLESLMRVFDAPFVAALAAMGRVTLDKGQILTVKDVERRHPAFFTKAYGYALTELKNDR
;
A
#
# COMPACT_ATOMS: atom_id res chain seq x y z
N GLU A 1 3.86 33.68 -12.49
CA GLU A 1 4.38 32.95 -13.65
C GLU A 1 5.37 31.89 -13.17
N LEU A 2 5.41 30.73 -13.80
CA LEU A 2 6.40 29.69 -13.52
C LEU A 2 7.14 29.30 -14.79
N GLU A 3 8.45 29.23 -14.71
CA GLU A 3 9.32 28.67 -15.74
C GLU A 3 9.81 27.29 -15.29
N PHE A 4 9.67 26.27 -16.14
CA PHE A 4 10.04 24.89 -15.79
C PHE A 4 11.32 24.37 -16.49
N GLY A 5 12.05 25.25 -17.19
CA GLY A 5 13.28 24.92 -17.92
C GLY A 5 13.01 24.17 -19.24
N SER A 6 14.09 23.87 -19.98
CA SER A 6 14.06 23.06 -21.20
C SER A 6 14.00 21.57 -20.88
N TYR A 7 13.13 20.82 -21.55
CA TYR A 7 12.97 19.37 -21.37
C TYR A 7 13.15 18.64 -22.71
N ASP A 8 14.18 17.78 -22.82
CA ASP A 8 14.54 17.07 -24.05
C ASP A 8 13.56 15.96 -24.47
N GLY A 9 12.52 15.70 -23.66
CA GLY A 9 11.56 14.60 -23.89
C GLY A 9 10.22 15.00 -24.47
N LEU A 10 9.89 16.30 -24.53
CA LEU A 10 8.62 16.76 -25.09
C LEU A 10 8.77 16.87 -26.61
N GLN A 11 8.12 15.96 -27.36
CA GLN A 11 7.97 16.08 -28.82
C GLN A 11 7.25 17.40 -29.24
N SER A 12 6.76 18.16 -28.27
CA SER A 12 5.91 19.33 -28.41
C SER A 12 6.43 20.53 -27.59
N GLY A 13 7.69 20.97 -27.80
CA GLY A 13 8.10 22.39 -27.73
C GLY A 13 7.77 23.25 -26.49
N LEU A 14 7.34 22.68 -25.37
CA LEU A 14 7.00 23.42 -24.13
C LEU A 14 8.24 23.74 -23.27
N GLY A 15 9.43 23.30 -23.67
CA GLY A 15 10.68 23.66 -23.01
C GLY A 15 10.87 25.17 -23.01
N GLY A 16 10.90 25.79 -21.82
CA GLY A 16 11.11 27.23 -21.67
C GLY A 16 9.87 28.13 -21.84
N GLN A 17 8.65 27.60 -21.94
CA GLN A 17 7.46 28.45 -21.94
C GLN A 17 7.08 28.89 -20.51
N LEU A 18 6.83 30.19 -20.34
CA LEU A 18 6.25 30.76 -19.12
C LEU A 18 4.78 30.32 -19.03
N ILE A 19 4.44 29.63 -17.95
CA ILE A 19 3.06 29.24 -17.68
C ILE A 19 2.47 30.25 -16.69
N HIS A 20 1.40 30.92 -17.13
CA HIS A 20 0.58 31.74 -16.26
C HIS A 20 -0.38 30.83 -15.50
N LEU A 21 -0.17 30.75 -14.18
CA LEU A 21 -1.12 30.10 -13.30
C LEU A 21 -2.35 31.01 -13.13
N PRO A 22 -3.56 30.43 -13.02
CA PRO A 22 -4.72 31.20 -12.57
C PRO A 22 -4.46 31.77 -11.18
N ARG A 23 -5.32 32.69 -10.73
CA ARG A 23 -5.28 33.14 -9.34
C ARG A 23 -5.65 31.97 -8.43
N LEU A 24 -4.70 31.54 -7.61
CA LEU A 24 -4.81 30.38 -6.73
C LEU A 24 -4.96 30.85 -5.28
N ASN A 25 -5.77 30.15 -4.48
CA ASN A 25 -5.86 30.36 -3.03
C ASN A 25 -5.11 29.24 -2.30
N GLY A 26 -4.41 29.57 -1.23
CA GLY A 26 -3.63 28.61 -0.44
C GLY A 26 -2.32 28.21 -1.10
N ASP A 27 -1.66 27.19 -0.54
CA ASP A 27 -0.36 26.71 -1.01
C ASP A 27 -0.52 25.58 -2.04
N TRP A 28 0.25 25.66 -3.13
CA TRP A 28 0.18 24.74 -4.27
C TRP A 28 1.52 24.08 -4.57
N LEU A 29 1.45 22.81 -4.98
CA LEU A 29 2.54 22.12 -5.66
C LEU A 29 2.23 22.03 -7.15
N VAL A 30 3.05 22.69 -7.96
CA VAL A 30 2.87 22.76 -9.42
C VAL A 30 4.01 22.01 -10.13
N TYR A 31 3.64 21.13 -11.06
CA TYR A 31 4.57 20.34 -11.86
C TYR A 31 3.98 20.05 -13.25
N LEU A 32 4.86 19.79 -14.21
CA LEU A 32 4.50 19.28 -15.53
C LEU A 32 4.54 17.75 -15.53
N ARG A 33 3.60 17.17 -16.27
CA ARG A 33 3.51 15.72 -16.48
C ARG A 33 3.13 15.39 -17.91
N GLU A 34 3.48 14.19 -18.33
CA GLU A 34 2.99 13.54 -19.56
C GLU A 34 2.38 12.19 -19.16
N GLY A 35 1.06 12.06 -19.26
CA GLY A 35 0.36 10.91 -18.69
C GLY A 35 0.62 10.79 -17.18
N SER A 36 1.03 9.61 -16.71
CA SER A 36 1.41 9.36 -15.31
C SER A 36 2.83 9.82 -14.95
N ARG A 37 3.64 10.24 -15.93
CA ARG A 37 5.04 10.58 -15.72
C ARG A 37 5.19 12.06 -15.37
N VAL A 38 5.68 12.35 -14.17
CA VAL A 38 6.11 13.70 -13.78
C VAL A 38 7.39 14.05 -14.55
N LEU A 39 7.34 15.17 -15.29
CA LEU A 39 8.45 15.69 -16.07
C LEU A 39 9.29 16.63 -15.22
N THR A 40 8.70 17.50 -14.41
CA THR A 40 9.48 18.51 -13.68
C THR A 40 9.51 18.23 -12.19
N ARG A 41 10.59 18.65 -11.52
CA ARG A 41 10.55 18.76 -10.05
C ARG A 41 9.38 19.67 -9.63
N PRO A 42 8.49 19.24 -8.73
CA PRO A 42 7.41 20.07 -8.24
C PRO A 42 7.92 21.37 -7.62
N LYS A 43 7.25 22.48 -7.93
CA LYS A 43 7.52 23.81 -7.40
C LYS A 43 6.42 24.21 -6.46
N PHE A 44 6.81 24.74 -5.30
CA PHE A 44 5.88 25.33 -4.35
C PHE A 44 5.49 26.73 -4.80
N VAL A 45 4.19 27.03 -4.75
CA VAL A 45 3.62 28.34 -5.05
C VAL A 45 2.64 28.70 -3.95
N SER A 46 2.92 29.76 -3.22
CA SER A 46 1.91 30.36 -2.33
C SER A 46 0.96 31.22 -3.15
N GLY A 47 -0.30 30.81 -3.14
CA GLY A 47 -1.42 31.60 -3.64
C GLY A 47 -1.84 32.68 -2.65
N ASP A 48 -3.01 33.27 -2.90
CA ASP A 48 -3.64 34.19 -1.96
C ASP A 48 -3.99 33.48 -0.64
N PRO A 49 -4.05 34.20 0.49
CA PRO A 49 -4.43 33.60 1.77
C PRO A 49 -5.78 32.89 1.66
N ASP A 50 -5.78 31.59 1.92
CA ASP A 50 -7.02 30.86 2.12
C ASP A 50 -7.41 30.98 3.59
N HIS A 51 -8.54 31.64 3.85
CA HIS A 51 -9.06 31.83 5.21
C HIS A 51 -9.96 30.67 5.64
N GLU A 52 -10.24 29.71 4.76
CA GLU A 52 -11.01 28.52 5.12
C GLU A 52 -10.11 27.54 5.87
N VAL A 53 -10.24 27.52 7.20
CA VAL A 53 -9.62 26.48 8.02
C VAL A 53 -10.31 25.15 7.69
N PRO A 54 -9.56 24.08 7.35
CA PRO A 54 -10.16 22.78 7.08
C PRO A 54 -11.02 22.30 8.25
N GLN A 55 -12.23 21.82 7.98
CA GLN A 55 -13.15 21.40 9.05
C GLN A 55 -12.78 20.02 9.64
N HIS A 56 -12.19 19.14 8.82
CA HIS A 56 -11.79 17.79 9.23
C HIS A 56 -10.39 17.77 9.88
N ARG A 57 -10.13 16.84 10.82
CA ARG A 57 -8.86 16.85 11.57
C ARG A 57 -7.66 16.61 10.69
N LEU A 58 -7.76 15.74 9.68
CA LEU A 58 -6.65 15.51 8.74
C LEU A 58 -6.19 16.80 8.05
N GLY A 59 -7.12 17.66 7.62
CA GLY A 59 -6.79 18.90 6.93
C GLY A 59 -6.17 19.91 7.89
N ARG A 60 -6.68 19.98 9.13
CA ARG A 60 -6.08 20.81 10.18
C ARG A 60 -4.66 20.37 10.51
N ALA A 61 -4.42 19.07 10.64
CA ALA A 61 -3.09 18.51 10.88
C ALA A 61 -2.14 18.82 9.73
N MET A 62 -2.58 18.65 8.47
CA MET A 62 -1.77 18.95 7.28
C MET A 62 -1.49 20.45 7.09
N ALA A 63 -2.27 21.34 7.70
CA ALA A 63 -2.05 22.79 7.67
C ALA A 63 -1.07 23.28 8.77
N GLN A 64 -0.67 22.42 9.71
CA GLN A 64 0.28 22.78 10.76
C GLN A 64 1.73 22.80 10.25
N PRO A 65 2.65 23.49 10.97
CA PRO A 65 4.08 23.32 10.77
C PRO A 65 4.49 21.84 10.89
N PHE A 66 5.49 21.43 10.10
CA PHE A 66 5.85 20.03 9.89
C PHE A 66 5.92 19.17 11.17
N VAL A 67 6.60 19.65 12.22
CA VAL A 67 6.76 18.90 13.48
C VAL A 67 5.41 18.66 14.16
N GLN A 68 4.57 19.70 14.24
CA GLN A 68 3.23 19.59 14.82
C GLN A 68 2.32 18.71 13.95
N ALA A 69 2.41 18.85 12.63
CA ALA A 69 1.68 18.02 11.69
C ALA A 69 2.01 16.53 11.90
N GLN A 70 3.27 16.17 12.14
CA GLN A 70 3.66 14.78 12.39
C GLN A 70 3.03 14.21 13.66
N GLU A 71 2.98 14.98 14.75
CA GLU A 71 2.34 14.58 16.00
C GLU A 71 0.83 14.45 15.84
N ASP A 72 0.18 15.45 15.23
CA ASP A 72 -1.26 15.47 15.00
C ASP A 72 -1.70 14.30 14.10
N LEU A 73 -0.96 14.03 13.03
CA LEU A 73 -1.20 12.90 12.14
C LEU A 73 -0.99 11.57 12.87
N GLN A 74 0.04 11.45 13.71
CA GLN A 74 0.28 10.24 14.50
C GLN A 74 -0.85 9.97 15.49
N SER A 75 -1.37 11.01 16.17
CA SER A 75 -2.53 10.89 17.06
C SER A 75 -3.78 10.47 16.30
N LEU A 76 -4.09 11.16 15.19
CA LEU A 76 -5.25 10.84 14.35
C LEU A 76 -5.21 9.39 13.88
N VAL A 77 -4.04 8.95 13.39
CA VAL A 77 -3.83 7.60 12.89
C VAL A 77 -3.96 6.56 14.02
N GLY A 78 -3.43 6.85 15.21
CA GLY A 78 -3.57 5.97 16.39
C GLY A 78 -5.02 5.83 16.85
N GLU A 79 -5.80 6.90 16.83
CA GLU A 79 -7.22 6.88 17.16
C GLU A 79 -8.04 6.06 16.14
N ILE A 80 -7.75 6.21 14.85
CA ILE A 80 -8.39 5.39 13.79
C ILE A 80 -8.00 3.92 13.92
N ALA A 81 -6.75 3.63 14.28
CA ALA A 81 -6.31 2.26 14.52
C ALA A 81 -7.01 1.63 15.73
N HIS A 82 -7.35 2.44 16.74
CA HIS A 82 -8.11 2.00 17.92
C HIS A 82 -9.59 1.77 17.61
N ASP A 83 -10.25 2.71 16.93
CA ASP A 83 -11.65 2.58 16.50
C ASP A 83 -11.88 3.12 15.07
N PRO A 84 -11.88 2.23 14.06
CA PRO A 84 -12.12 2.59 12.67
C PRO A 84 -13.59 2.86 12.32
N THR A 85 -14.53 2.71 13.25
CA THR A 85 -15.97 2.88 13.00
C THR A 85 -16.47 4.30 13.25
N THR A 86 -15.64 5.16 13.85
CA THR A 86 -16.00 6.55 14.17
C THR A 86 -16.32 7.39 12.93
N ALA A 87 -17.08 8.46 13.14
CA ALA A 87 -17.37 9.45 12.09
C ALA A 87 -16.09 10.12 11.57
N GLU A 88 -15.14 10.42 12.47
CA GLU A 88 -13.84 11.01 12.10
C GLU A 88 -12.99 10.04 11.27
N ALA A 89 -12.98 8.74 11.61
CA ALA A 89 -12.31 7.72 10.79
C ALA A 89 -12.92 7.67 9.39
N SER A 90 -14.26 7.68 9.30
CA SER A 90 -14.95 7.66 8.01
C SER A 90 -14.68 8.91 7.17
N GLN A 91 -14.65 10.10 7.77
CA GLN A 91 -14.28 11.33 7.08
C GLN A 91 -12.81 11.32 6.65
N THR A 92 -11.91 10.83 7.51
CA THR A 92 -10.48 10.71 7.19
C THR A 92 -10.24 9.76 6.03
N VAL A 93 -10.88 8.57 6.01
CA VAL A 93 -10.79 7.63 4.89
C VAL A 93 -11.22 8.30 3.57
N GLN A 94 -12.32 9.05 3.57
CA GLN A 94 -12.79 9.75 2.37
C GLN A 94 -11.80 10.82 1.89
N VAL A 95 -11.21 11.58 2.81
CA VAL A 95 -10.22 12.62 2.45
C VAL A 95 -8.92 11.99 1.96
N VAL A 96 -8.42 10.95 2.62
CA VAL A 96 -7.22 10.21 2.18
C VAL A 96 -7.44 9.58 0.81
N MET A 97 -8.64 9.03 0.55
CA MET A 97 -9.01 8.53 -0.77
C MET A 97 -8.94 9.63 -1.84
N LYS A 98 -9.59 10.77 -1.59
CA LYS A 98 -9.56 11.91 -2.52
C LYS A 98 -8.14 12.39 -2.78
N LEU A 99 -7.32 12.45 -1.73
CA LEU A 99 -5.91 12.81 -1.84
C LEU A 99 -5.15 11.80 -2.70
N ALA A 100 -5.34 10.50 -2.49
CA ALA A 100 -4.68 9.44 -3.26
C ALA A 100 -5.03 9.53 -4.75
N LEU A 101 -6.31 9.75 -5.06
CA LEU A 101 -6.79 9.91 -6.44
C LEU A 101 -6.32 11.22 -7.08
N SER A 102 -6.02 12.25 -6.28
CA SER A 102 -5.50 13.53 -6.76
C SER A 102 -4.00 13.56 -7.02
N LEU A 103 -3.23 12.52 -6.64
CA LEU A 103 -1.77 12.49 -6.81
C LEU A 103 -1.35 12.73 -8.26
N ASN A 104 -2.10 12.18 -9.23
CA ASN A 104 -1.96 12.44 -10.66
C ASN A 104 -0.50 12.38 -11.19
N GLY A 105 0.24 11.36 -10.76
CA GLY A 105 1.64 11.13 -11.08
C GLY A 105 2.63 11.53 -9.98
N LEU A 106 2.20 12.28 -8.97
CA LEU A 106 3.03 12.53 -7.79
C LEU A 106 3.28 11.23 -7.01
N PRO A 107 4.51 11.04 -6.49
CA PRO A 107 4.77 9.93 -5.60
C PRO A 107 3.97 10.09 -4.30
N PRO A 108 3.40 9.01 -3.75
CA PRO A 108 2.68 9.03 -2.47
C PRO A 108 3.50 9.61 -1.32
N GLN A 109 4.84 9.48 -1.32
CA GLN A 109 5.67 10.11 -0.28
C GLN A 109 5.59 11.65 -0.25
N THR A 110 4.94 12.28 -1.23
CA THR A 110 4.70 13.73 -1.23
C THR A 110 3.85 14.17 -0.03
N PHE A 111 2.95 13.32 0.45
CA PHE A 111 2.10 13.63 1.59
C PHE A 111 2.36 12.68 2.76
N GLU A 112 2.69 13.25 3.92
CA GLU A 112 3.11 12.50 5.11
C GLU A 112 2.06 11.48 5.58
N ILE A 113 0.76 11.75 5.38
CA ILE A 113 -0.30 10.79 5.74
C ILE A 113 -0.12 9.41 5.09
N PHE A 114 0.44 9.35 3.87
CA PHE A 114 0.66 8.08 3.18
C PHE A 114 1.79 7.26 3.80
N SER A 115 2.82 7.91 4.38
CA SER A 115 3.88 7.21 5.10
C SER A 115 3.36 6.55 6.38
N LYS A 116 2.30 7.11 6.98
CA LYS A 116 1.66 6.61 8.20
C LYS A 116 0.71 5.43 7.97
N LEU A 117 0.30 5.14 6.73
CA LEU A 117 -0.65 4.07 6.42
C LEU A 117 -0.21 2.69 6.93
N VAL A 118 1.09 2.43 6.99
CA VAL A 118 1.67 1.17 7.50
C VAL A 118 1.35 0.95 8.99
N HIS A 119 1.22 2.04 9.76
CA HIS A 119 0.95 2.01 11.19
C HIS A 119 -0.50 2.36 11.54
N ALA A 120 -1.33 2.61 10.53
CA ALA A 120 -2.66 3.16 10.69
C ALA A 120 -3.78 2.13 10.92
N GLY A 121 -3.39 0.90 11.27
CA GLY A 121 -4.34 -0.20 11.42
C GLY A 121 -5.22 -0.33 10.17
N ALA A 122 -6.54 -0.30 10.39
CA ALA A 122 -7.53 -0.48 9.34
C ALA A 122 -7.59 0.63 8.27
N LEU A 123 -6.93 1.78 8.45
CA LEU A 123 -7.06 2.91 7.53
C LEU A 123 -6.71 2.54 6.08
N ALA A 124 -5.58 1.87 5.86
CA ALA A 124 -5.15 1.53 4.50
C ALA A 124 -6.06 0.47 3.85
N PRO A 125 -6.38 -0.68 4.50
CA PRO A 125 -7.34 -1.63 3.96
C PRO A 125 -8.73 -1.03 3.70
N LEU A 126 -9.19 -0.08 4.53
CA LEU A 126 -10.45 0.62 4.31
C LEU A 126 -10.47 1.46 3.03
N LEU A 127 -9.31 1.91 2.53
CA LEU A 127 -9.23 2.54 1.21
C LEU A 127 -9.63 1.54 0.11
N LEU A 128 -9.18 0.28 0.19
CA LEU A 128 -9.57 -0.74 -0.79
C LEU A 128 -11.03 -1.18 -0.64
N TYR A 129 -11.53 -1.27 0.60
CA TYR A 129 -12.92 -1.65 0.83
C TYR A 129 -13.95 -0.57 0.44
N ARG A 130 -13.57 0.71 0.48
CA ARG A 130 -14.49 1.84 0.27
C ARG A 130 -14.31 2.56 -1.07
N CYS A 131 -13.27 2.27 -1.83
CA CYS A 131 -13.10 2.90 -3.15
C CYS A 131 -14.15 2.38 -4.13
N GLU A 132 -14.48 3.21 -5.11
CA GLU A 132 -15.23 2.75 -6.28
C GLU A 132 -14.38 1.76 -7.08
N GLU A 133 -15.02 0.83 -7.79
CA GLU A 133 -14.29 -0.21 -8.55
C GLU A 133 -13.32 0.37 -9.58
N GLN A 134 -13.72 1.45 -10.26
CA GLN A 134 -12.87 2.15 -11.24
C GLN A 134 -11.57 2.72 -10.64
N HIS A 135 -11.52 2.93 -9.34
CA HIS A 135 -10.38 3.49 -8.62
C HIS A 135 -9.50 2.43 -7.97
N LEU A 136 -9.92 1.17 -7.96
CA LEU A 136 -9.27 0.12 -7.20
C LEU A 136 -7.81 -0.09 -7.61
N SER A 137 -7.50 -0.12 -8.91
CA SER A 137 -6.12 -0.24 -9.39
C SER A 137 -5.24 0.93 -8.93
N THR A 138 -5.76 2.16 -9.00
CA THR A 138 -5.03 3.35 -8.54
C THR A 138 -4.74 3.31 -7.05
N ILE A 139 -5.68 2.83 -6.24
CA ILE A 139 -5.46 2.68 -4.80
C ILE A 139 -4.46 1.55 -4.53
N LEU A 140 -4.52 0.42 -5.25
CA LEU A 140 -3.53 -0.65 -5.12
C LEU A 140 -2.10 -0.17 -5.44
N GLU A 141 -1.94 0.68 -6.44
CA GLU A 141 -0.65 1.28 -6.82
C GLU A 141 -0.07 2.23 -5.76
N LEU A 142 -0.86 2.68 -4.76
CA LEU A 142 -0.40 3.59 -3.72
C LEU A 142 0.82 3.04 -2.95
N PHE A 143 0.85 1.73 -2.68
CA PHE A 143 1.96 1.12 -1.96
C PHE A 143 3.19 0.88 -2.84
N GLU A 144 3.06 0.90 -4.17
CA GLU A 144 4.23 0.82 -5.07
C GLU A 144 5.19 1.99 -4.81
N GLY A 145 4.62 3.18 -4.68
CA GLY A 145 5.33 4.41 -4.33
C GLY A 145 5.52 4.59 -2.82
N LEU A 146 5.48 3.55 -1.99
CA LEU A 146 5.81 3.63 -0.56
C LEU A 146 6.92 2.64 -0.19
N CYS A 147 7.55 2.86 0.95
CA CYS A 147 8.50 1.90 1.52
C CYS A 147 7.77 0.79 2.31
N SER A 148 6.74 0.20 1.71
CA SER A 148 5.92 -0.88 2.27
C SER A 148 5.14 -1.59 1.15
N SER A 149 4.46 -2.69 1.48
CA SER A 149 3.54 -3.41 0.59
C SER A 149 2.24 -3.74 1.32
N TRP A 150 1.15 -3.91 0.56
CA TRP A 150 -0.15 -4.33 1.09
C TRP A 150 -0.07 -5.67 1.82
N VAL A 151 0.76 -6.60 1.34
CA VAL A 151 0.98 -7.93 1.96
C VAL A 151 1.73 -7.86 3.29
N LEU A 152 2.34 -6.72 3.62
CA LEU A 152 3.05 -6.50 4.89
C LEU A 152 2.17 -5.84 5.95
N LEU A 153 0.97 -5.39 5.58
CA LEU A 153 0.05 -4.82 6.55
C LEU A 153 -0.38 -5.90 7.56
N PRO A 154 -0.49 -5.57 8.86
CA PRO A 154 -0.85 -6.55 9.87
C PRO A 154 -2.18 -7.25 9.57
N TYR A 155 -2.26 -8.56 9.83
CA TYR A 155 -3.49 -9.33 9.65
C TYR A 155 -4.67 -8.73 10.42
N GLY A 156 -4.44 -8.27 11.66
CA GLY A 156 -5.45 -7.59 12.46
C GLY A 156 -5.96 -6.29 11.85
N ALA A 157 -5.17 -5.60 11.02
CA ALA A 157 -5.62 -4.41 10.30
C ALA A 157 -6.65 -4.75 9.21
N TRP A 158 -6.44 -5.86 8.50
CA TRP A 158 -7.38 -6.36 7.48
C TRP A 158 -8.69 -6.82 8.10
N ASP A 159 -8.63 -7.55 9.22
CA ASP A 159 -9.83 -7.99 9.94
C ASP A 159 -10.59 -6.79 10.52
N ALA A 160 -9.91 -5.86 11.19
CA ALA A 160 -10.54 -4.64 11.70
C ALA A 160 -11.22 -3.82 10.59
N ALA A 161 -10.61 -3.72 9.41
CA ALA A 161 -11.21 -3.05 8.25
C ALA A 161 -12.44 -3.80 7.70
N PHE A 162 -12.39 -5.12 7.65
CA PHE A 162 -13.55 -5.95 7.27
C PHE A 162 -14.74 -5.70 8.20
N GLN A 163 -14.50 -5.75 9.52
CA GLN A 163 -15.55 -5.50 10.52
C GLN A 163 -16.09 -4.06 10.43
N ALA A 164 -15.21 -3.07 10.30
CA ALA A 164 -15.59 -1.67 10.21
C ALA A 164 -16.40 -1.37 8.94
N GLN A 165 -16.05 -1.99 7.81
CA GLN A 165 -16.82 -1.88 6.58
C GLN A 165 -18.17 -2.59 6.68
N GLY A 166 -18.21 -3.77 7.32
CA GLY A 166 -19.47 -4.47 7.60
C GLY A 166 -20.42 -3.61 8.42
N HIS A 167 -19.96 -3.04 9.53
CA HIS A 167 -20.76 -2.11 10.34
C HIS A 167 -21.26 -0.91 9.53
N TYR A 168 -20.39 -0.30 8.72
CA TYR A 168 -20.79 0.82 7.87
C TYR A 168 -21.90 0.45 6.88
N LEU A 169 -21.79 -0.71 6.23
CA LEU A 169 -22.79 -1.19 5.26
C LEU A 169 -24.12 -1.53 5.94
N VAL A 170 -24.09 -2.21 7.08
CA VAL A 170 -25.29 -2.53 7.87
C VAL A 170 -25.99 -1.26 8.34
N SER A 171 -25.25 -0.26 8.84
CA SER A 171 -25.87 1.00 9.30
C SER A 171 -26.59 1.80 8.20
N ARG A 172 -26.30 1.51 6.92
CA ARG A 172 -26.89 2.22 5.78
C ARG A 172 -28.20 1.60 5.30
N LEU A 173 -28.32 0.28 5.32
CA LEU A 173 -29.44 -0.46 4.72
C LEU A 173 -30.12 -1.46 5.66
N ASP A 174 -29.62 -1.63 6.89
CA ASP A 174 -30.13 -2.57 7.90
C ASP A 174 -30.26 -4.03 7.40
N ASP A 175 -29.38 -4.43 6.47
CA ASP A 175 -29.34 -5.78 5.88
C ASP A 175 -27.93 -6.38 6.02
N PRO A 176 -27.72 -7.25 7.04
CA PRO A 176 -26.45 -7.95 7.25
C PRO A 176 -26.05 -8.91 6.13
N GLN A 177 -27.02 -9.54 5.45
CA GLN A 177 -26.72 -10.52 4.41
C GLN A 177 -26.28 -9.83 3.12
N TRP A 178 -26.93 -8.73 2.77
CA TRP A 178 -26.49 -7.85 1.70
C TRP A 178 -25.09 -7.27 1.99
N ALA A 179 -24.85 -6.79 3.21
CA ALA A 179 -23.54 -6.24 3.60
C ALA A 179 -22.41 -7.27 3.45
N LEU A 180 -22.65 -8.50 3.90
CA LEU A 180 -21.69 -9.59 3.75
C LEU A 180 -21.45 -9.94 2.27
N THR A 181 -22.51 -9.95 1.45
CA THR A 181 -22.39 -10.24 0.01
C THR A 181 -21.52 -9.18 -0.68
N ARG A 182 -21.76 -7.90 -0.40
CA ARG A 182 -20.95 -6.78 -0.92
C ARG A 182 -19.50 -6.82 -0.47
N LEU A 183 -19.24 -7.23 0.77
CA LEU A 183 -17.88 -7.42 1.26
C LEU A 183 -17.15 -8.52 0.50
N THR A 184 -17.79 -9.68 0.32
CA THR A 184 -17.20 -10.80 -0.42
C THR A 184 -16.95 -10.45 -1.88
N GLU A 185 -17.90 -9.77 -2.54
CA GLU A 185 -17.72 -9.23 -3.90
C GLU A 185 -16.47 -8.34 -3.97
N ARG A 186 -16.33 -7.39 -3.04
CA ARG A 186 -15.17 -6.49 -3.00
C ARG A 186 -13.86 -7.24 -2.74
N GLN A 187 -13.84 -8.25 -1.88
CA GLN A 187 -12.66 -9.09 -1.65
C GLN A 187 -12.23 -9.81 -2.92
N ASN A 188 -13.18 -10.36 -3.67
CA ASN A 188 -12.92 -11.02 -4.95
C ASN A 188 -12.39 -10.03 -6.01
N GLU A 189 -12.94 -8.81 -6.06
CA GLU A 189 -12.45 -7.76 -6.95
C GLU A 189 -11.02 -7.31 -6.63
N ILE A 190 -10.66 -7.22 -5.34
CA ILE A 190 -9.30 -6.94 -4.87
C ILE A 190 -8.38 -8.10 -5.25
N ALA A 191 -8.76 -9.34 -4.93
CA ALA A 191 -7.99 -10.54 -5.23
C ALA A 191 -7.79 -10.76 -6.74
N ALA A 192 -8.76 -10.40 -7.57
CA ALA A 192 -8.62 -10.48 -9.03
C ALA A 192 -7.54 -9.53 -9.57
N ARG A 193 -7.31 -8.38 -8.92
CA ARG A 193 -6.31 -7.37 -9.34
C ARG A 193 -4.97 -7.53 -8.61
N ALA A 194 -4.99 -8.04 -7.39
CA ALA A 194 -3.83 -8.32 -6.54
C ALA A 194 -3.97 -9.70 -5.88
N PRO A 195 -3.70 -10.80 -6.63
CA PRO A 195 -3.90 -12.18 -6.15
C PRO A 195 -3.15 -12.52 -4.87
N GLN A 196 -2.00 -11.88 -4.64
CA GLN A 196 -1.19 -12.06 -3.45
C GLN A 196 -1.89 -11.59 -2.16
N LEU A 197 -2.95 -10.78 -2.25
CA LEU A 197 -3.78 -10.38 -1.10
C LEU A 197 -4.88 -11.36 -0.77
N ALA A 198 -5.25 -12.26 -1.70
CA ALA A 198 -6.31 -13.24 -1.48
C ALA A 198 -6.14 -14.05 -0.18
N PRO A 199 -4.93 -14.52 0.20
CA PRO A 199 -4.74 -15.28 1.45
C PRO A 199 -4.97 -14.46 2.74
N LEU A 200 -4.88 -13.13 2.65
CA LEU A 200 -5.18 -12.23 3.77
C LEU A 200 -6.67 -11.95 3.90
N ILE A 201 -7.35 -11.72 2.76
CA ILE A 201 -8.69 -11.13 2.75
C ILE A 201 -9.80 -12.14 2.46
N CYS A 202 -9.59 -13.13 1.60
CA CYS A 202 -10.63 -14.08 1.19
C CYS A 202 -10.77 -15.20 2.24
N ARG A 203 -11.97 -15.36 2.79
CA ARG A 203 -12.26 -16.37 3.84
C ARG A 203 -12.32 -17.80 3.31
N ASP A 204 -12.61 -17.96 2.03
CA ASP A 204 -12.69 -19.21 1.28
C ASP A 204 -11.38 -19.54 0.55
N PHE A 205 -10.30 -18.80 0.83
CA PHE A 205 -9.00 -19.08 0.25
C PHE A 205 -8.50 -20.47 0.66
N SER A 206 -8.25 -21.33 -0.34
CA SER A 206 -7.63 -22.64 -0.13
C SER A 206 -6.12 -22.53 -0.38
N PRO A 207 -5.27 -22.70 0.63
CA PRO A 207 -3.83 -22.66 0.46
C PRO A 207 -3.32 -23.89 -0.30
N ALA A 208 -2.19 -23.72 -0.99
CA ALA A 208 -1.42 -24.83 -1.56
C ALA A 208 -0.76 -25.66 -0.45
N THR A 209 -0.43 -26.92 -0.72
CA THR A 209 0.36 -27.74 0.20
C THR A 209 1.84 -27.32 0.19
N TRP A 210 2.61 -27.80 1.18
CA TRP A 210 4.05 -27.60 1.18
C TRP A 210 4.71 -28.20 -0.07
N GLU A 211 4.32 -29.41 -0.47
CA GLU A 211 4.85 -30.04 -1.68
C GLU A 211 4.56 -29.21 -2.94
N ASP A 212 3.36 -28.63 -3.05
CA ASP A 212 2.97 -27.79 -4.19
C ASP A 212 3.80 -26.50 -4.23
N VAL A 213 4.02 -25.86 -3.07
CA VAL A 213 4.85 -24.65 -2.97
C VAL A 213 6.28 -24.95 -3.38
N ARG A 214 6.86 -26.02 -2.84
CA ARG A 214 8.24 -26.41 -3.12
C ARG A 214 8.44 -26.80 -4.59
N SER A 215 7.55 -27.62 -5.15
CA SER A 215 7.63 -28.04 -6.55
C SER A 215 7.44 -26.87 -7.50
N HIS A 216 6.53 -25.94 -7.20
CA HIS A 216 6.37 -24.73 -8.00
C HIS A 216 7.63 -23.86 -7.99
N PHE A 217 8.32 -23.77 -6.86
CA PHE A 217 9.57 -23.05 -6.77
C PHE A 217 10.67 -23.70 -7.63
N THR A 218 10.90 -25.00 -7.45
CA THR A 218 11.96 -25.73 -8.17
C THR A 218 11.71 -25.73 -9.67
N ASP A 219 10.48 -26.00 -10.09
CA ASP A 219 10.19 -26.34 -11.48
C ASP A 219 9.90 -25.12 -12.35
N HIS A 220 9.51 -23.97 -11.75
CA HIS A 220 9.05 -22.81 -12.52
C HIS A 220 9.75 -21.51 -12.12
N THR A 221 10.07 -21.34 -10.84
CA THR A 221 10.57 -20.06 -10.33
C THR A 221 12.09 -20.01 -10.38
N SER A 222 12.75 -21.11 -10.00
CA SER A 222 14.20 -21.17 -9.87
C SER A 222 14.94 -20.97 -11.20
N GLU A 223 14.38 -21.48 -12.31
CA GLU A 223 14.95 -21.36 -13.66
C GLU A 223 15.04 -19.90 -14.14
N GLY A 224 14.12 -19.04 -13.69
CA GLY A 224 14.08 -17.63 -14.07
C GLY A 224 14.96 -16.71 -13.23
N ILE A 225 15.64 -17.23 -12.19
CA ILE A 225 16.46 -16.43 -11.28
C ILE A 225 17.92 -16.45 -11.76
N SER A 226 18.43 -15.28 -12.12
CA SER A 226 19.86 -15.12 -12.40
C SER A 226 20.67 -15.36 -11.11
N THR A 227 21.49 -16.41 -11.10
CA THR A 227 22.38 -16.74 -9.98
C THR A 227 23.54 -15.77 -9.84
N ASP A 228 23.96 -15.15 -10.94
CA ASP A 228 25.12 -14.25 -10.99
C ASP A 228 24.78 -12.81 -10.61
N ALA A 229 23.51 -12.41 -10.79
CA ALA A 229 22.97 -11.13 -10.32
C ALA A 229 22.21 -11.26 -8.98
N GLY A 230 22.24 -12.46 -8.38
CA GLY A 230 21.54 -12.76 -7.14
C GLY A 230 22.19 -12.06 -5.96
N GLY A 231 21.60 -10.96 -5.51
CA GLY A 231 22.02 -10.29 -4.28
C GLY A 231 21.86 -11.19 -3.05
N PHE A 232 22.57 -10.84 -1.98
CA PHE A 232 22.51 -11.49 -0.66
C PHE A 232 21.06 -11.64 -0.14
N ASN A 233 20.77 -12.72 0.59
CA ASN A 233 19.50 -12.92 1.29
C ASN A 233 19.48 -12.10 2.59
N PRO A 234 18.70 -11.00 2.66
CA PRO A 234 18.72 -10.12 3.84
C PRO A 234 17.93 -10.68 5.03
N PHE A 235 17.28 -11.84 4.89
CA PHE A 235 16.34 -12.36 5.87
C PHE A 235 16.98 -13.36 6.84
N ARG A 236 17.77 -14.30 6.31
CA ARG A 236 18.36 -15.40 7.09
C ARG A 236 19.22 -14.94 8.27
N PRO A 237 20.02 -13.86 8.19
CA PRO A 237 20.78 -13.40 9.36
C PRO A 237 19.92 -13.06 10.58
N ALA A 238 18.68 -12.62 10.38
CA ALA A 238 17.77 -12.20 11.46
C ALA A 238 16.70 -13.24 11.79
N PHE A 239 16.26 -14.03 10.81
CA PHE A 239 15.06 -14.87 10.92
C PHE A 239 15.30 -16.35 10.61
N HIS A 240 16.54 -16.82 10.61
CA HIS A 240 16.90 -18.19 10.21
C HIS A 240 15.98 -19.27 10.81
N ASP A 241 15.73 -19.21 12.12
CA ASP A 241 14.99 -20.23 12.86
C ASP A 241 13.48 -20.22 12.57
N LEU A 242 12.96 -19.14 12.00
CA LEU A 242 11.55 -18.96 11.66
C LEU A 242 11.25 -19.29 10.19
N LEU A 243 12.29 -19.58 9.39
CA LEU A 243 12.17 -19.81 7.96
C LEU A 243 12.31 -21.30 7.62
N PRO A 244 11.70 -21.76 6.50
CA PRO A 244 11.78 -23.17 6.14
C PRO A 244 13.23 -23.67 5.99
N LYS A 245 13.51 -24.90 6.40
CA LYS A 245 14.87 -25.47 6.38
C LYS A 245 15.21 -26.08 5.01
N GLU A 246 15.25 -25.23 3.99
CA GLU A 246 15.72 -25.58 2.64
C GLU A 246 17.16 -25.12 2.41
N ASN A 247 17.87 -25.80 1.51
CA ASN A 247 19.30 -25.57 1.23
C ASN A 247 19.54 -25.25 -0.25
N PHE A 248 18.84 -24.25 -0.79
CA PHE A 248 19.10 -23.76 -2.14
C PHE A 248 20.33 -22.82 -2.17
N LEU A 249 20.79 -22.47 -3.37
CA LEU A 249 21.78 -21.40 -3.55
C LEU A 249 21.26 -20.08 -2.96
N GLU A 250 22.15 -19.24 -2.45
CA GLU A 250 21.82 -17.97 -1.75
C GLU A 250 20.84 -17.08 -2.52
N SER A 251 21.06 -16.92 -3.83
CA SER A 251 20.20 -16.14 -4.73
C SER A 251 18.77 -16.68 -4.81
N LEU A 252 18.62 -18.01 -4.77
CA LEU A 252 17.34 -18.71 -4.74
C LEU A 252 16.70 -18.58 -3.36
N MET A 253 17.50 -18.70 -2.28
CA MET A 253 17.01 -18.54 -0.91
C MET A 253 16.39 -17.17 -0.66
N ARG A 254 16.98 -16.10 -1.21
CA ARG A 254 16.40 -14.75 -1.15
C ARG A 254 14.98 -14.70 -1.70
N VAL A 255 14.74 -15.31 -2.86
CA VAL A 255 13.41 -15.35 -3.50
C VAL A 255 12.48 -16.28 -2.73
N PHE A 256 12.99 -17.44 -2.31
CA PHE A 256 12.25 -18.45 -1.60
C PHE A 256 11.72 -17.94 -0.25
N ASP A 257 12.55 -17.25 0.53
CA ASP A 257 12.23 -16.83 1.90
C ASP A 257 11.29 -15.62 1.96
N ALA A 258 11.32 -14.74 0.95
CA ALA A 258 10.55 -13.49 0.93
C ALA A 258 9.04 -13.64 1.28
N PRO A 259 8.27 -14.57 0.67
CA PRO A 259 6.87 -14.78 1.04
C PRO A 259 6.68 -15.25 2.49
N PHE A 260 7.57 -16.08 3.04
CA PHE A 260 7.47 -16.54 4.43
C PHE A 260 7.74 -15.41 5.42
N VAL A 261 8.76 -14.58 5.15
CA VAL A 261 9.07 -13.39 5.94
C VAL A 261 7.92 -12.38 5.89
N ALA A 262 7.32 -12.18 4.72
CA ALA A 262 6.16 -11.32 4.58
C ALA A 262 4.98 -11.82 5.42
N ALA A 263 4.72 -13.13 5.43
CA ALA A 263 3.66 -13.73 6.24
C ALA A 263 3.94 -13.57 7.74
N LEU A 264 5.18 -13.80 8.19
CA LEU A 264 5.61 -13.55 9.57
C LEU A 264 5.40 -12.08 9.98
N ALA A 265 5.74 -11.14 9.09
CA ALA A 265 5.58 -9.70 9.34
C ALA A 265 4.10 -9.31 9.43
N ALA A 266 3.27 -9.80 8.49
CA ALA A 266 1.82 -9.58 8.51
C ALA A 266 1.17 -10.17 9.78
N MET A 267 1.67 -11.30 10.29
CA MET A 267 1.22 -11.89 11.55
C MET A 267 1.82 -11.21 12.79
N GLY A 268 2.61 -10.15 12.62
CA GLY A 268 3.24 -9.41 13.73
C GLY A 268 4.31 -10.20 14.48
N ARG A 269 4.85 -11.27 13.88
CA ARG A 269 5.89 -12.12 14.48
C ARG A 269 7.29 -11.54 14.31
N VAL A 270 7.51 -10.74 13.26
CA VAL A 270 8.78 -10.07 12.98
C VAL A 270 8.55 -8.62 12.55
N THR A 271 9.56 -7.78 12.69
CA THR A 271 9.60 -6.43 12.11
C THR A 271 10.69 -6.37 11.07
N LEU A 272 10.38 -5.86 9.89
CA LEU A 272 11.31 -5.81 8.76
C LEU A 272 11.98 -4.45 8.67
N ASP A 273 13.28 -4.44 8.38
CA ASP A 273 13.98 -3.22 8.01
C ASP A 273 13.66 -2.80 6.55
N LYS A 274 14.12 -1.60 6.17
CA LYS A 274 13.91 -1.05 4.83
C LYS A 274 14.44 -1.96 3.70
N GLY A 275 15.61 -2.55 3.86
CA GLY A 275 16.22 -3.43 2.85
C GLY A 275 15.43 -4.73 2.67
N GLN A 276 14.94 -5.28 3.78
CA GLN A 276 14.08 -6.46 3.80
C GLN A 276 12.72 -6.18 3.14
N ILE A 277 12.08 -5.04 3.46
CA ILE A 277 10.81 -4.62 2.84
C ILE A 277 10.97 -4.47 1.33
N LEU A 278 12.01 -3.77 0.87
CA LEU A 278 12.27 -3.59 -0.56
C LEU A 278 12.54 -4.92 -1.27
N THR A 279 13.15 -5.88 -0.57
CA THR A 279 13.39 -7.22 -1.10
C THR A 279 12.08 -8.00 -1.24
N VAL A 280 11.19 -7.95 -0.25
CA VAL A 280 9.85 -8.54 -0.35
C VAL A 280 9.11 -7.98 -1.56
N LYS A 281 9.07 -6.65 -1.72
CA LYS A 281 8.41 -5.99 -2.87
C LYS A 281 8.98 -6.43 -4.22
N ASP A 282 10.31 -6.52 -4.32
CA ASP A 282 10.94 -6.93 -5.57
C ASP A 282 10.59 -8.37 -5.94
N VAL A 283 10.55 -9.27 -4.96
CA VAL A 283 10.14 -10.67 -5.16
C VAL A 283 8.66 -10.80 -5.49
N GLU A 284 7.79 -10.11 -4.75
CA GLU A 284 6.35 -10.04 -4.99
C GLU A 284 6.05 -9.65 -6.45
N ARG A 285 6.75 -8.64 -6.95
CA ARG A 285 6.56 -8.12 -8.31
C ARG A 285 7.15 -9.03 -9.40
N ARG A 286 8.32 -9.65 -9.17
CA ARG A 286 9.00 -10.48 -10.18
C ARG A 286 8.49 -11.91 -10.24
N HIS A 287 8.02 -12.44 -9.12
CA HIS A 287 7.60 -13.84 -8.98
C HIS A 287 6.20 -13.94 -8.34
N PRO A 288 5.17 -13.25 -8.87
CA PRO A 288 3.87 -13.09 -8.20
C PRO A 288 3.14 -14.42 -7.98
N ALA A 289 3.24 -15.36 -8.91
CA ALA A 289 2.58 -16.67 -8.80
C ALA A 289 3.16 -17.51 -7.65
N PHE A 290 4.50 -17.61 -7.56
CA PHE A 290 5.17 -18.28 -6.46
C PHE A 290 4.92 -17.56 -5.14
N PHE A 291 5.08 -16.23 -5.12
CA PHE A 291 4.88 -15.42 -3.93
C PHE A 291 3.49 -15.65 -3.35
N THR A 292 2.44 -15.57 -4.16
CA THR A 292 1.05 -15.81 -3.73
C THR A 292 0.86 -17.19 -3.10
N LYS A 293 1.39 -18.25 -3.74
CA LYS A 293 1.28 -19.63 -3.24
C LYS A 293 2.00 -19.81 -1.91
N ALA A 294 3.26 -19.42 -1.84
CA ALA A 294 4.10 -19.58 -0.65
C ALA A 294 3.60 -18.70 0.51
N TYR A 295 3.20 -17.47 0.22
CA TYR A 295 2.63 -16.55 1.20
C TYR A 295 1.32 -17.09 1.78
N GLY A 296 0.45 -17.63 0.92
CA GLY A 296 -0.81 -18.23 1.36
C GLY A 296 -0.63 -19.49 2.21
N TYR A 297 0.31 -20.36 1.85
CA TYR A 297 0.72 -21.49 2.69
C TYR A 297 1.22 -21.02 4.05
N ALA A 298 2.20 -20.09 4.06
CA ALA A 298 2.83 -19.61 5.28
C ALA A 298 1.83 -18.92 6.23
N LEU A 299 0.95 -18.07 5.71
CA LEU A 299 -0.10 -17.45 6.51
C LEU A 299 -1.06 -18.48 7.12
N THR A 300 -1.38 -19.54 6.39
CA THR A 300 -2.29 -20.58 6.90
C THR A 300 -1.65 -21.35 8.04
N GLU A 301 -0.38 -21.77 7.90
CA GLU A 301 0.34 -22.45 8.98
C GLU A 301 0.43 -21.56 10.22
N LEU A 302 0.77 -20.27 10.05
CA LEU A 302 0.85 -19.30 11.13
C LEU A 302 -0.50 -19.04 11.82
N LYS A 303 -1.62 -19.06 11.08
CA LYS A 303 -2.97 -18.94 11.66
C LYS A 303 -3.37 -20.19 12.47
N ASN A 304 -2.82 -21.34 12.14
CA ASN A 304 -3.09 -22.61 12.80
C ASN A 304 -2.10 -22.91 13.95
N ASP A 305 -1.24 -21.95 14.32
CA ASP A 305 -0.15 -22.09 15.30
C ASP A 305 0.76 -23.31 15.02
N ARG A 306 1.04 -23.59 13.74
CA ARG A 306 1.99 -24.62 13.30
C ARG A 306 3.31 -24.02 12.83
#